data_AF-A0A531LVG8-F1
#
_entry.id   AF-A0A531LVG8-F1
#
_cell.length_a   1.000
_cell.length_b   1.000
_cell.length_c   1.000
_cell.angle_alpha   90.00
_cell.angle_beta   90.00
_cell.angle_gamma   90.00
#
_symmetry.space_group_name_H-M   'P 1'
#
loop_
_entity.id
_entity.type
_entity.pdbx_description
1 polymer ?
#
loop_
_entity_poly.entity_id
_entity_poly.type
_entity_poly.pdbx_seq_one_letter_code
_entity_poly.pdbx_strand_id
1 'polypeptide(L)' 'AAFSSAPSGGGTNVTFASVYRLDGSGVDSNGSVPQRVINGTHAMQVDLTATKSSGIFPAGNYQGIVTVRCE' A
#
# COMPACT_ATOMS: atom_id res chain seq x y z
N ALA A 1 -2.51 7.36 -2.53
CA ALA A 1 -2.91 6.20 -3.35
C ALA A 1 -4.43 6.22 -3.53
N ALA A 2 -4.93 5.52 -4.55
CA ALA A 2 -6.34 5.28 -4.81
C ALA A 2 -6.50 3.93 -5.52
N PHE A 3 -7.70 3.38 -5.55
CA PHE A 3 -7.98 2.23 -6.41
C PHE A 3 -7.88 2.65 -7.88
N SER A 4 -7.22 1.84 -8.72
CA SER A 4 -7.26 2.00 -10.17
C SER A 4 -8.59 1.55 -10.76
N SER A 5 -9.28 0.61 -10.09
CA SER A 5 -10.67 0.27 -10.35
C SER A 5 -11.37 -0.20 -9.07
N ALA A 6 -12.66 0.15 -8.94
CA ALA A 6 -13.51 -0.24 -7.84
C ALA A 6 -14.99 -0.27 -8.28
N PRO A 7 -15.86 -1.02 -7.58
CA PRO A 7 -17.30 -0.91 -7.77
C PRO A 7 -17.79 0.52 -7.46
N SER A 8 -18.98 0.88 -7.95
CA SER A 8 -19.59 2.19 -7.66
C SER A 8 -19.68 2.43 -6.16
N GLY A 9 -19.21 3.59 -5.69
CA GLY A 9 -19.11 3.94 -4.25
C GLY A 9 -17.99 3.23 -3.48
N GLY A 10 -17.26 2.30 -4.11
CA GLY A 10 -16.18 1.54 -3.50
C GLY A 10 -15.00 2.41 -3.06
N GLY A 11 -14.63 3.40 -3.88
CA GLY A 11 -13.54 4.35 -3.59
C GLY A 11 -13.93 5.55 -2.72
N THR A 12 -15.21 5.72 -2.38
CA THR A 12 -15.67 6.88 -1.58
C THR A 12 -15.24 6.73 -0.12
N ASN A 13 -14.76 7.81 0.49
CA ASN A 13 -14.36 7.87 1.90
C ASN A 13 -13.30 6.82 2.28
N VAL A 14 -12.39 6.51 1.35
CA VAL A 14 -11.30 5.56 1.58
C VAL A 14 -9.99 6.31 1.77
N THR A 15 -9.31 6.04 2.88
CA THR A 15 -7.92 6.44 3.09
C THR A 15 -7.01 5.26 2.81
N PHE A 16 -5.83 5.54 2.26
CA PHE A 16 -4.84 4.53 1.95
C PHE A 16 -3.56 4.81 2.72
N ALA A 17 -3.00 3.77 3.32
CA ALA A 17 -1.69 3.79 3.94
C ALA A 17 -0.88 2.61 3.41
N SER A 18 0.42 2.82 3.21
CA SER A 18 1.34 1.72 2.91
C SER A 18 2.47 1.69 3.93
N VAL A 19 2.87 0.49 4.28
CA VAL A 19 4.09 0.21 5.04
C VAL A 19 4.91 -0.81 4.28
N TYR A 20 6.22 -0.78 4.48
CA TYR A 20 7.12 -1.78 3.93
C TYR A 20 8.10 -2.28 4.98
N ARG A 21 8.58 -3.50 4.75
CA ARG A 21 9.58 -4.18 5.57
C ARG A 21 10.68 -4.69 4.66
N LEU A 22 11.92 -4.36 5.00
CA LEU A 22 13.12 -4.83 4.30
C LEU A 22 13.74 -6.00 5.04
N ASP A 23 14.28 -6.95 4.29
CA ASP A 23 15.16 -8.04 4.74
C ASP A 23 14.59 -8.87 5.90
N GLY A 24 13.27 -9.05 5.93
CA GLY A 24 12.60 -9.81 6.99
C GLY A 24 12.69 -9.17 8.38
N SER A 25 13.05 -7.88 8.47
CA SER A 25 13.23 -7.15 9.74
C SER A 25 12.01 -7.16 10.66
N GLY A 26 10.80 -7.32 10.10
CA GLY A 26 9.55 -7.23 10.85
C GLY A 26 9.19 -5.81 11.32
N VAL A 27 10.02 -4.81 11.00
CA VAL A 27 9.81 -3.40 11.40
C VAL A 27 9.15 -2.63 10.27
N ASP A 28 7.94 -2.15 10.50
CA ASP A 28 7.21 -1.34 9.52
C ASP A 28 7.87 0.02 9.31
N SER A 29 8.21 0.31 8.06
CA SER A 29 8.62 1.62 7.58
C SER A 29 7.47 2.26 6.82
N ASN A 30 7.21 3.55 7.06
CA ASN A 30 6.16 4.27 6.34
C ASN A 30 6.51 4.34 4.84
N GLY A 31 5.60 3.89 3.97
CA GLY A 31 5.80 3.81 2.53
C GLY A 31 6.02 5.16 1.82
N SER A 32 5.75 6.29 2.48
CA SER A 32 6.08 7.62 1.96
C SER A 32 7.48 8.10 2.34
N VAL A 33 8.23 7.35 3.17
CA VAL A 33 9.54 7.75 3.67
C VAL A 33 10.63 6.97 2.91
N PRO A 34 11.51 7.67 2.17
CA PRO A 34 12.66 7.03 1.54
C PRO A 34 13.59 6.37 2.56
N GLN A 35 14.15 5.22 2.20
CA GLN A 35 15.18 4.55 3.00
C GLN A 35 16.43 4.31 2.17
N ARG A 36 17.58 4.58 2.79
CA ARG A 36 18.87 4.25 2.23
C ARG A 36 19.11 2.76 2.47
N VAL A 37 19.30 2.02 1.38
CA VAL A 37 19.69 0.61 1.41
C VAL A 37 21.15 0.47 0.97
N ILE A 38 21.80 -0.59 1.43
CA ILE A 38 23.11 -0.96 0.91
C ILE A 38 22.96 -1.55 -0.49
N ASN A 39 24.02 -1.55 -1.30
CA ASN A 39 23.96 -2.20 -2.61
C ASN A 39 23.78 -3.71 -2.45
N GLY A 40 22.78 -4.27 -3.14
CA GLY A 40 22.50 -5.69 -3.12
C GLY A 40 21.06 -6.02 -3.47
N THR A 41 20.73 -7.31 -3.39
CA THR A 41 19.35 -7.80 -3.51
C THR A 41 18.70 -7.78 -2.13
N HIS A 42 17.58 -7.07 -2.01
CA HIS A 42 16.82 -6.94 -0.76
C HIS A 42 15.42 -7.52 -0.91
N ALA A 43 14.99 -8.30 0.07
CA ALA A 43 13.61 -8.76 0.13
C ALA A 43 12.75 -7.62 0.67
N MET A 44 11.72 -7.23 -0.06
CA MET A 44 10.77 -6.21 0.37
C MET A 44 9.38 -6.82 0.46
N GLN A 45 8.75 -6.70 1.63
CA GLN A 45 7.31 -6.88 1.76
C GLN A 45 6.66 -5.50 1.81
N VAL A 46 5.57 -5.33 1.07
CA VAL A 46 4.77 -4.11 1.09
C VAL A 46 3.33 -4.46 1.41
N ASP A 47 2.78 -3.80 2.42
CA ASP A 47 1.37 -3.88 2.74
C ASP A 47 0.70 -2.56 2.34
N LEU A 48 -0.39 -2.65 1.58
CA LEU A 48 -1.25 -1.52 1.25
C LEU A 48 -2.59 -1.74 1.96
N THR A 49 -2.92 -0.85 2.89
CA THR A 49 -4.18 -0.87 3.62
C THR A 49 -5.12 0.20 3.09
N ALA A 50 -6.34 -0.21 2.71
CA ALA A 50 -7.44 0.68 2.39
C ALA A 50 -8.44 0.69 3.56
N THR A 51 -8.67 1.86 4.16
CA THR A 51 -9.58 2.03 5.28
C THR A 51 -10.76 2.89 4.86
N LYS A 52 -11.98 2.37 4.98
CA LYS A 52 -13.20 3.16 4.72
C LYS A 52 -13.64 3.82 6.02
N SER A 53 -13.79 5.15 6.04
CA SER A 53 -14.16 5.87 7.26
C SER A 53 -15.64 5.71 7.64
N SER A 54 -16.48 5.29 6.70
CA SER A 54 -17.89 4.97 6.94
C SER A 54 -18.46 3.98 5.91
N GLY A 55 -19.45 3.20 6.35
CA GLY A 55 -20.09 2.16 5.52
C GLY A 55 -19.22 0.93 5.31
N ILE A 56 -19.54 0.13 4.29
CA ILE A 56 -18.82 -1.10 3.94
C ILE A 56 -18.24 -0.99 2.52
N PHE A 57 -17.20 -1.76 2.24
CA PHE A 57 -16.77 -1.97 0.85
C PHE A 57 -17.84 -2.81 0.13
N PRO A 58 -18.48 -2.29 -0.94
CA PRO A 58 -19.41 -3.09 -1.74
C PRO A 58 -18.71 -4.32 -2.33
N ALA A 59 -19.48 -5.40 -2.54
CA ALA A 59 -18.97 -6.60 -3.17
C ALA A 59 -18.52 -6.32 -4.61
N GLY A 60 -17.40 -6.91 -5.02
CA GLY A 60 -16.86 -6.79 -6.36
C GLY A 60 -15.34 -6.74 -6.38
N ASN A 61 -14.79 -6.44 -7.56
CA ASN A 61 -13.35 -6.42 -7.77
C ASN A 61 -12.79 -5.04 -7.48
N TYR A 62 -11.72 -5.01 -6.68
CA TYR A 62 -10.93 -3.81 -6.39
C TYR A 62 -9.53 -4.03 -6.93
N GLN A 63 -8.95 -2.97 -7.49
CA GLN A 63 -7.60 -3.03 -8.00
C GLN A 63 -6.83 -1.84 -7.43
N GLY A 64 -5.72 -2.13 -6.75
CA GLY A 64 -4.81 -1.14 -6.17
C GLY A 64 -3.42 -1.32 -6.75
N ILE A 65 -2.69 -0.23 -6.90
CA ILE A 65 -1.32 -0.23 -7.43
C ILE A 65 -0.41 0.36 -6.38
N VAL A 66 0.65 -0.38 -6.04
CA VAL A 66 1.79 0.12 -5.26
C VAL A 66 2.95 0.30 -6.23
N THR A 67 3.54 1.49 -6.23
CA THR A 67 4.75 1.78 -7.00
C THR A 67 5.93 1.84 -6.05
N VAL A 68 6.93 0.99 -6.29
CA VAL A 68 8.22 1.03 -5.60
C VAL A 68 9.23 1.69 -6.55
N ARG A 69 9.93 2.71 -6.05
CA ARG A 69 11.00 3.39 -6.79
C ARG A 69 12.31 3.13 -6.06
N CYS A 70 13.27 2.55 -6.76
CA CYS A 70 14.64 2.37 -6.32
C CYS A 70 15.53 3.28 -7.17
N GLU A 71 16.48 3.95 -6.55
CA GLU A 71 17.42 4.88 -7.19
C GLU A 71 18.85 4.54 -6.81
#